data_AF-A0A8T5S837-F1
#
_entry.id   AF-A0A8T5S837-F1
#
_cell.length_a   1.000
_cell.length_b   1.000
_cell.length_c   1.000
_cell.angle_alpha   90.00
_cell.angle_beta   90.00
_cell.angle_gamma   90.00
#
_symmetry.space_group_name_H-M   'P 1'
#
loop_
_entity.id
_entity.type
_entity.pdbx_description
1 polymer ?
#
loop_
_entity_poly.entity_id
_entity_poly.type
_entity_poly.pdbx_seq_one_letter_code
_entity_poly.pdbx_strand_id
1 'polypeptide(L)'
;MNDSNEDDSEKIWEYYDKVRDALQGLFEVLNLALDPNSIYYQAGVDNLEGLKSGLIELLMKDYDTLDLQDTLRKIEFKVKKTLFFVDPKKKDQDKNRKERELV
;
A
#
# COMPACT_ATOMS: atom_id res chain seq x y z
N MET A 1 3.36 31.34 -26.68
CA MET A 1 2.86 29.95 -26.69
C MET A 1 3.88 29.06 -25.99
N ASN A 2 3.63 28.75 -24.71
CA ASN A 2 3.92 27.44 -24.09
C ASN A 2 3.29 27.41 -22.68
N ASP A 3 1.94 27.39 -22.63
CA ASP A 3 1.14 27.23 -21.40
C ASP A 3 1.03 25.76 -20.96
N SER A 4 1.75 24.82 -21.59
CA SER A 4 1.59 23.39 -21.36
C SER A 4 2.40 22.82 -20.18
N ASN A 5 3.30 23.58 -19.57
CA ASN A 5 4.21 23.08 -18.52
C ASN A 5 3.71 23.34 -17.08
N GLU A 6 2.81 24.30 -16.88
CA GLU A 6 2.24 24.60 -15.55
C GLU A 6 1.23 23.52 -15.12
N ASP A 7 0.40 23.02 -16.05
CA ASP A 7 -0.65 22.02 -15.80
C ASP A 7 -0.11 20.66 -15.34
N ASP A 8 1.03 20.20 -15.88
CA ASP A 8 1.62 18.93 -15.47
C ASP A 8 2.31 19.02 -14.10
N SER A 9 2.81 20.20 -13.73
CA SER A 9 3.44 20.43 -12.43
C SER A 9 2.41 20.42 -11.30
N GLU A 10 1.25 21.04 -11.50
CA GLU A 10 0.15 21.03 -10.53
C GLU A 10 -0.38 19.61 -10.28
N LYS A 11 -0.53 18.80 -11.34
CA LYS A 11 -0.94 17.39 -11.21
C LYS A 11 0.04 16.55 -10.40
N ILE A 12 1.35 16.79 -10.53
CA ILE A 12 2.37 16.07 -9.74
C ILE A 12 2.18 16.35 -8.25
N TRP A 13 1.93 17.60 -7.88
CA TRP A 13 1.66 17.98 -6.48
C TRP A 13 0.37 17.36 -5.95
N GLU A 14 -0.68 17.29 -6.77
CA GLU A 14 -1.90 16.59 -6.38
C GLU A 14 -1.67 15.09 -6.10
N TYR A 15 -0.83 14.42 -6.89
CA TYR A 15 -0.50 13.02 -6.64
C TYR A 15 0.30 12.85 -5.36
N TYR A 16 1.22 13.76 -5.07
CA TYR A 16 1.96 13.77 -3.81
C TYR A 16 1.01 13.94 -2.61
N ASP A 17 0.09 14.91 -2.68
CA ASP A 17 -0.89 15.14 -1.62
C ASP A 17 -1.79 13.92 -1.40
N LYS A 18 -2.27 13.28 -2.47
CA LYS A 18 -3.03 12.03 -2.38
C LYS A 18 -2.27 10.93 -1.65
N VAL A 19 -0.98 10.77 -1.93
CA VAL A 19 -0.13 9.76 -1.26
C VAL A 19 0.06 10.10 0.21
N ARG A 20 0.36 11.37 0.53
CA ARG A 20 0.50 11.84 1.91
C ARG A 20 -0.77 11.59 2.72
N ASP A 21 -1.91 12.02 2.19
CA ASP A 21 -3.19 11.94 2.89
C ASP A 21 -3.62 10.48 3.09
N ALA A 22 -3.33 9.59 2.13
CA ALA A 22 -3.55 8.16 2.27
C ALA A 22 -2.67 7.54 3.38
N LEU A 23 -1.39 7.88 3.44
CA LEU A 23 -0.48 7.40 4.50
C LEU A 23 -0.94 7.88 5.89
N GLN A 24 -1.35 9.14 5.99
CA GLN A 24 -1.89 9.72 7.21
C GLN A 24 -3.18 9.01 7.65
N GLY A 25 -4.11 8.80 6.73
CA GLY A 25 -5.35 8.07 7.01
C GLY A 25 -5.11 6.64 7.47
N LEU A 26 -4.14 5.93 6.89
CA LEU A 26 -3.77 4.58 7.34
C LEU A 26 -3.19 4.60 8.76
N PHE A 27 -2.36 5.58 9.09
CA PHE A 27 -1.82 5.74 10.44
C PHE A 27 -2.92 6.01 11.46
N GLU A 28 -3.88 6.89 11.14
CA GLU A 28 -5.03 7.18 12.00
C GLU A 28 -5.89 5.95 12.24
N VAL A 29 -6.13 5.14 11.20
CA VAL A 29 -6.85 3.86 11.34
C VAL A 29 -6.12 2.90 12.26
N LEU A 30 -4.79 2.77 12.12
CA LEU A 30 -3.99 1.92 13.03
C LEU A 30 -4.08 2.42 14.48
N ASN A 31 -3.95 3.72 14.69
CA ASN A 31 -3.97 4.35 16.01
C ASN A 31 -5.34 4.27 16.69
N LEU A 32 -6.42 4.23 15.91
CA LEU A 32 -7.78 4.05 16.43
C LEU A 32 -8.13 2.58 16.68
N ALA A 33 -7.60 1.66 15.86
CA ALA A 33 -7.99 0.26 15.88
C ALA A 33 -7.14 -0.64 16.80
N LEU A 34 -5.88 -0.27 17.06
CA LEU A 34 -4.92 -1.12 17.76
C LEU A 34 -4.39 -0.44 19.03
N ASP A 35 -4.10 -1.24 20.06
CA ASP A 35 -3.39 -0.77 21.25
C ASP A 35 -1.97 -0.35 20.88
N PRO A 36 -1.53 0.89 21.20
CA PRO A 36 -0.19 1.37 20.92
C PRO A 36 0.95 0.49 21.49
N ASN A 37 0.67 -0.28 22.54
CA ASN A 37 1.66 -1.20 23.14
C ASN A 37 1.68 -2.58 22.47
N SER A 38 0.79 -2.83 21.52
CA SER A 38 0.70 -4.10 20.81
C SER A 38 1.82 -4.24 19.77
N ILE A 39 2.36 -5.45 19.67
CA ILE A 39 3.26 -5.83 18.56
C ILE A 39 2.61 -5.59 17.18
N TYR A 40 1.28 -5.66 17.07
CA TYR A 40 0.57 -5.42 15.83
C TYR A 40 0.53 -3.94 15.46
N TYR A 41 0.43 -3.05 16.46
CA TYR A 41 0.51 -1.62 16.23
C TYR A 41 1.92 -1.24 15.75
N GLN A 42 2.96 -1.71 16.45
CA GLN A 42 4.34 -1.47 16.04
C GLN A 42 4.62 -2.01 14.63
N ALA A 43 4.25 -3.24 14.34
CA ALA A 43 4.40 -3.81 12.99
C ALA A 43 3.63 -3.01 11.93
N GLY A 44 2.45 -2.48 12.27
CA GLY A 44 1.68 -1.61 11.39
C GLY A 44 2.41 -0.30 11.08
N VAL A 45 2.96 0.36 12.12
CA VAL A 45 3.75 1.58 11.99
C VAL A 45 5.03 1.34 11.18
N ASP A 46 5.77 0.26 11.47
CA ASP A 46 6.98 -0.12 10.74
C ASP A 46 6.70 -0.33 9.24
N ASN A 47 5.57 -0.98 8.91
CA ASN A 47 5.14 -1.18 7.54
C ASN A 47 4.80 0.15 6.83
N LEU A 48 4.14 1.09 7.53
CA LEU A 48 3.86 2.43 6.98
C LEU A 48 5.14 3.22 6.76
N GLU A 49 6.11 3.13 7.67
CA GLU A 49 7.41 3.77 7.51
C GLU A 49 8.19 3.18 6.33
N GLY A 50 8.18 1.85 6.18
CA GLY A 50 8.75 1.18 5.01
C GLY A 50 8.11 1.62 3.69
N LEU A 51 6.79 1.79 3.67
CA LEU A 51 6.07 2.30 2.51
C LEU A 51 6.45 3.74 2.17
N LYS A 52 6.49 4.63 3.16
CA LYS A 52 6.93 6.03 3.00
C LYS A 52 8.33 6.10 2.41
N SER A 53 9.29 5.41 3.02
CA SER A 53 10.69 5.43 2.58
C SER A 53 10.85 4.85 1.18
N GLY A 54 10.18 3.74 0.87
CA GLY A 54 10.20 3.14 -0.47
C GLY A 54 9.61 4.05 -1.55
N LEU A 55 8.56 4.81 -1.24
CA LEU A 55 7.98 5.79 -2.16
C LEU A 55 8.94 6.96 -2.43
N ILE A 56 9.60 7.48 -1.39
CA ILE A 56 10.60 8.56 -1.54
C ILE A 56 11.77 8.07 -2.40
N GLU A 57 12.31 6.88 -2.12
CA GLU A 57 13.37 6.29 -2.93
C GLU A 57 12.96 6.09 -4.40
N LEU A 58 11.70 5.68 -4.63
CA LEU A 58 11.18 5.48 -5.97
C LEU A 58 11.07 6.80 -6.75
N LEU A 59 10.71 7.89 -6.07
CA LEU A 59 10.58 9.22 -6.66
C LEU A 59 11.93 9.93 -6.87
N MET A 60 12.93 9.62 -6.05
CA MET A 60 14.25 10.25 -6.11
C MET A 60 15.22 9.61 -7.12
N LYS A 61 14.92 8.40 -7.60
CA LYS A 61 15.78 7.70 -8.55
C LYS A 61 15.36 7.93 -10.00
N ASP A 62 16.35 8.16 -10.85
CA ASP A 62 16.18 8.17 -12.30
C ASP A 62 16.07 6.73 -12.82
N TYR A 63 14.84 6.21 -12.83
CA TYR A 63 14.54 4.92 -13.46
C TYR A 63 14.28 5.09 -14.95
N ASP A 64 14.63 4.06 -15.74
CA ASP A 64 14.07 3.94 -17.08
C ASP A 64 12.54 3.83 -16.97
N THR A 65 11.84 4.69 -17.70
CA THR A 65 10.38 4.81 -17.68
C THR A 65 9.70 3.49 -18.04
N LEU A 66 10.28 2.68 -18.92
CA LEU A 66 9.71 1.40 -19.32
C LEU A 66 9.79 0.35 -18.20
N ASP A 67 10.94 0.25 -17.54
CA ASP A 67 11.15 -0.69 -16.42
C ASP A 67 10.30 -0.32 -15.20
N LEU A 68 10.13 0.99 -14.95
CA LEU A 68 9.27 1.49 -13.89
C LEU A 68 7.80 1.11 -14.16
N GLN A 69 7.32 1.33 -15.38
CA GLN A 69 5.95 0.99 -15.77
C GLN A 69 5.66 -0.51 -15.67
N ASP A 70 6.58 -1.36 -16.12
CA ASP A 70 6.41 -2.81 -16.02
C ASP A 70 6.41 -3.28 -14.55
N THR A 71 7.29 -2.71 -13.73
CA THR A 71 7.32 -2.99 -12.28
C THR A 71 6.05 -2.54 -11.59
N LEU A 72 5.53 -1.34 -11.89
CA LEU A 72 4.26 -0.86 -11.34
C LEU A 72 3.08 -1.75 -11.73
N ARG A 73 2.99 -2.22 -12.99
CA ARG A 73 1.95 -3.19 -13.40
C ARG A 73 2.06 -4.51 -12.65
N LYS A 74 3.27 -5.03 -12.42
CA LYS A 74 3.47 -6.26 -11.63
C LYS A 74 3.01 -6.07 -10.18
N ILE A 75 3.30 -4.92 -9.58
CA ILE A 75 2.82 -4.57 -8.23
C ILE A 75 1.29 -4.51 -8.24
N GLU A 76 0.69 -3.78 -9.16
CA GLU A 76 -0.76 -3.64 -9.29
C GLU A 76 -1.44 -5.02 -9.42
N PHE A 77 -0.91 -5.90 -10.27
CA PHE A 77 -1.43 -7.25 -10.45
C PHE A 77 -1.35 -8.08 -9.16
N LYS A 78 -0.22 -8.04 -8.46
CA LYS A 78 -0.05 -8.74 -7.17
C LYS A 78 -1.02 -8.23 -6.11
N VAL A 79 -1.15 -6.90 -5.98
CA VAL A 79 -2.07 -6.25 -5.04
C VAL A 79 -3.52 -6.60 -5.35
N LYS A 80 -3.92 -6.59 -6.63
CA LYS A 80 -5.27 -7.00 -7.02
C LYS A 80 -5.56 -8.44 -6.60
N LYS A 81 -4.59 -9.34 -6.82
CA LYS A 81 -4.68 -10.75 -6.40
C LYS A 81 -4.85 -10.91 -4.90
N THR A 82 -4.16 -10.12 -4.08
CA THR A 82 -4.24 -10.24 -2.62
C THR A 82 -5.47 -9.57 -2.03
N LEU A 83 -5.89 -8.40 -2.54
CA LEU A 83 -7.00 -7.62 -1.97
C LEU A 83 -8.38 -8.07 -2.46
N PHE A 84 -8.52 -8.46 -3.73
CA PHE A 84 -9.84 -8.72 -4.34
C PHE A 84 -10.07 -10.18 -4.71
N PHE A 85 -9.00 -10.98 -4.84
CA PHE A 85 -9.10 -12.40 -5.17
C PHE A 85 -8.66 -13.28 -3.98
N VAL A 86 -9.32 -13.09 -2.83
CA VAL A 86 -9.28 -14.10 -1.77
C VAL A 86 -10.07 -15.31 -2.29
N ASP A 87 -9.35 -16.33 -2.74
CA ASP A 87 -9.92 -17.56 -3.26
C ASP A 87 -10.91 -18.14 -2.22
N PRO A 88 -12.23 -18.16 -2.50
CA PRO A 88 -13.24 -18.58 -1.53
C PRO A 88 -12.98 -20.00 -1.00
N LYS A 89 -12.25 -20.83 -1.76
CA LYS A 89 -11.84 -22.18 -1.37
C LYS A 89 -10.84 -22.24 -0.20
N LYS A 90 -10.14 -21.14 0.13
CA LYS A 90 -9.27 -21.09 1.32
C LYS A 90 -10.02 -20.79 2.62
N LYS A 91 -11.22 -20.19 2.57
CA LYS A 91 -12.02 -19.91 3.77
C LYS A 91 -12.61 -21.17 4.40
N ASP A 92 -12.90 -22.20 3.61
CA ASP A 92 -13.49 -23.45 4.11
C ASP A 92 -12.44 -24.43 4.69
N GLN A 93 -11.18 -24.30 4.30
CA GLN A 93 -10.09 -25.11 4.87
C GLN A 93 -9.67 -24.64 6.27
N ASP A 94 -9.66 -23.32 6.53
CA ASP A 94 -9.31 -22.78 7.85
C ASP A 94 -10.42 -22.96 8.90
N LYS A 95 -11.70 -22.95 8.50
CA LYS A 95 -12.82 -23.30 9.41
C LYS A 95 -12.75 -24.76 9.86
N ASN A 96 -12.54 -25.67 8.92
CA ASN A 96 -12.45 -27.11 9.20
C ASN A 96 -11.23 -27.48 10.05
N ARG A 97 -10.14 -26.72 9.99
CA ARG A 97 -8.96 -26.95 10.83
C ARG A 97 -9.20 -26.54 12.29
N LYS A 98 -9.84 -25.38 12.51
CA LYS A 98 -10.15 -24.89 13.87
C LYS A 98 -11.20 -25.75 14.59
N GLU A 99 -12.17 -26.31 13.88
CA GLU A 99 -13.16 -27.23 14.47
C GLU A 99 -12.56 -28.59 14.88
N ARG A 100 -11.45 -29.03 14.27
CA ARG A 100 -10.76 -30.29 14.61
C ARG A 100 -9.75 -30.15 15.75
N GLU A 101 -9.33 -28.93 16.09
CA GLU A 101 -8.42 -28.64 17.20
C GLU A 101 -9.19 -28.36 18.51
N LEU A 102 -10.53 -28.29 18.47
CA LEU A 102 -11.44 -28.04 19.59
C LEU A 102 -12.25 -29.29 20.03
N VAL A 103 -11.97 -30.47 19.45
CA VAL A 103 -12.56 -31.77 19.83
C VAL A 103 -11.50 -32.67 20.43
#